data_AF-A0A842NVA8-F1
#
_entry.id   AF-A0A842NVA8-F1
#
_cell.length_a   1.000
_cell.length_b   1.000
_cell.length_c   1.000
_cell.angle_alpha   90.00
_cell.angle_beta   90.00
_cell.angle_gamma   90.00
#
_symmetry.space_group_name_H-M   'P 1'
#
loop_
_entity.id
_entity.type
_entity.pdbx_description
1 polymer ?
#
loop_
_entity_poly.entity_id
_entity_poly.type
_entity_poly.pdbx_seq_one_letter_code
_entity_poly.pdbx_strand_id
1 'polypeptide(L)'
;MTEIQLAGSGGWVNAELTDEQVTKSKLVPNMDKHFLASLEKLDTAKMIKHFCKQCNSEFDGPTQIQIEESPNEAVADGLTLIERGQYTCHKCNSIIGEYRVFQKSE
;
A
#
# COMPACT_ATOMS: atom_id res chain seq x y z
N MET A 1 -10.42 10.62 -10.64
CA MET A 1 -9.31 10.04 -9.86
C MET A 1 -8.74 11.15 -9.01
N THR A 2 -8.36 10.84 -7.78
CA THR A 2 -7.96 11.83 -6.77
C THR A 2 -6.57 11.48 -6.27
N GLU A 3 -5.68 12.47 -6.26
CA GLU A 3 -4.34 12.34 -5.71
C GLU A 3 -4.42 12.32 -4.18
N ILE A 4 -3.94 11.23 -3.57
CA ILE A 4 -3.97 11.05 -2.11
C ILE A 4 -2.60 10.58 -1.64
N GLN A 5 -2.15 11.21 -0.56
CA GLN A 5 -0.98 10.75 0.18
C GLN A 5 -1.37 9.64 1.16
N LEU A 6 -0.89 8.44 0.89
CA LEU A 6 -1.10 7.25 1.68
C LEU A 6 0.07 7.04 2.64
N ALA A 7 -0.22 7.02 3.94
CA ALA A 7 0.75 6.77 4.98
C ALA A 7 1.12 5.27 5.04
N GLY A 8 2.42 5.02 5.21
CA GLY A 8 2.99 3.72 5.51
C GLY A 8 3.84 3.76 6.79
N SER A 9 4.31 2.60 7.23
CA SER A 9 5.15 2.48 8.43
C SER A 9 6.52 3.15 8.29
N GLY A 10 7.07 3.19 7.08
CA GLY A 10 8.39 3.71 6.76
C GLY A 10 8.39 4.94 5.85
N GLY A 11 7.24 5.59 5.66
CA GLY A 11 7.13 6.77 4.81
C GLY A 11 5.71 7.00 4.31
N TRP A 12 5.59 7.54 3.10
CA TRP A 12 4.31 7.72 2.44
C TRP A 12 4.45 7.56 0.92
N VAL A 13 3.35 7.22 0.27
CA VAL A 13 3.25 7.15 -1.19
C VAL A 13 2.11 8.06 -1.62
N ASN A 14 2.36 8.89 -2.62
CA ASN A 14 1.34 9.75 -3.22
C ASN A 14 0.91 9.14 -4.55
N ALA A 15 -0.37 8.84 -4.69
CA ALA A 15 -0.89 8.11 -5.83
C ALA A 15 -2.29 8.58 -6.23
N GLU A 16 -2.66 8.35 -7.48
CA GLU A 16 -4.02 8.55 -7.96
C GLU A 16 -4.91 7.35 -7.59
N LEU A 17 -6.01 7.64 -6.88
CA LEU A 17 -6.98 6.64 -6.44
C LEU A 17 -8.37 6.88 -7.03
N THR A 18 -9.15 5.80 -7.14
CA THR A 18 -10.59 5.86 -7.41
C THR A 18 -11.36 6.19 -6.13
N ASP A 19 -12.59 6.70 -6.24
CA ASP A 19 -13.42 7.06 -5.07
C ASP A 19 -13.63 5.89 -4.10
N GLU A 20 -13.69 4.67 -4.63
CA GLU A 20 -13.77 3.44 -3.83
C GLU A 20 -12.48 3.21 -3.03
N GLN A 21 -11.30 3.38 -3.65
CA GLN A 21 -10.03 3.25 -2.95
C GLN A 21 -9.78 4.40 -1.96
N VAL A 22 -10.22 5.62 -2.27
CA VAL A 22 -10.18 6.75 -1.31
C VAL A 22 -10.99 6.41 -0.06
N THR A 23 -12.14 5.76 -0.24
CA THR A 23 -12.97 5.31 0.89
C THR A 23 -12.29 4.18 1.67
N LYS A 24 -11.79 3.14 0.99
CA LYS A 24 -11.11 1.99 1.62
C LYS A 24 -9.82 2.36 2.36
N SER A 25 -9.10 3.38 1.89
CA SER A 25 -7.85 3.83 2.52
C SER A 25 -8.03 4.53 3.87
N LYS A 26 -9.27 4.91 4.24
CA LYS A 26 -9.56 5.47 5.57
C LYS A 26 -9.78 4.34 6.58
N LEU A 27 -8.74 4.00 7.35
CA LEU A 27 -8.86 3.04 8.47
C LEU A 27 -9.80 3.52 9.58
N VAL A 28 -9.80 4.84 9.83
CA VAL A 28 -10.52 5.44 10.96
C VAL A 28 -11.49 6.47 10.40
N PRO A 29 -12.82 6.30 10.58
CA PRO A 29 -13.83 7.17 9.97
C PRO A 29 -13.69 8.66 10.31
N ASN A 30 -13.12 8.97 11.48
CA ASN A 30 -12.97 10.34 11.99
C ASN A 30 -11.53 10.88 11.85
N MET A 31 -10.72 10.30 10.97
CA MET A 31 -9.36 10.76 10.74
C MET A 31 -9.15 11.06 9.26
N ASP A 32 -8.66 12.27 8.98
CA ASP A 32 -8.25 12.69 7.63
C ASP A 32 -6.87 12.12 7.27
N LYS A 33 -6.68 10.81 7.49
CA LYS A 33 -5.47 10.07 7.10
C LYS A 33 -5.85 8.83 6.32
N HIS A 34 -5.13 8.66 5.23
CA HIS A 34 -5.26 7.51 4.35
C HIS A 34 -4.03 6.61 4.52
N PHE A 35 -4.22 5.29 4.50
CA PHE A 35 -3.16 4.33 4.79
C PHE A 35 -3.01 3.31 3.66
N LEU A 36 -1.74 2.94 3.37
CA LEU A 36 -1.43 1.89 2.40
C LEU A 36 -1.95 0.52 2.83
N ALA A 37 -1.87 0.22 4.13
CA ALA A 37 -2.21 -1.09 4.68
C ALA A 37 -3.70 -1.47 4.56
N SER A 38 -4.58 -0.48 4.32
CA SER A 38 -6.03 -0.70 4.12
C SER A 38 -6.38 -1.01 2.68
N LEU A 39 -5.44 -0.76 1.78
CA LEU A 39 -5.62 -0.98 0.36
C LEU A 39 -4.99 -2.30 -0.04
N GLU A 40 -5.52 -2.84 -1.12
CA GLU A 40 -4.90 -3.89 -1.88
C GLU A 40 -3.69 -3.34 -2.65
N LYS A 41 -3.11 -4.17 -3.52
CA LYS A 41 -2.01 -3.78 -4.38
C LYS A 41 -2.38 -2.56 -5.23
N LEU A 42 -1.60 -1.50 -5.09
CA LEU A 42 -1.71 -0.32 -5.94
C LEU A 42 -0.98 -0.54 -7.25
N ASP A 43 -1.52 0.06 -8.30
CA ASP A 43 -0.85 0.16 -9.58
C ASP A 43 0.31 1.16 -9.47
N THR A 44 1.54 0.69 -9.71
CA THR A 44 2.74 1.53 -9.70
C THR A 44 2.67 2.65 -10.74
N ALA A 45 1.93 2.48 -11.84
CA ALA A 45 1.77 3.54 -12.83
C ALA A 45 0.99 4.76 -12.29
N LYS A 46 0.21 4.58 -11.22
CA LYS A 46 -0.56 5.64 -10.56
C LYS A 46 0.19 6.32 -9.42
N MET A 47 1.37 5.81 -9.06
CA MET A 47 2.21 6.41 -8.02
C MET A 47 3.01 7.57 -8.61
N ILE A 48 2.74 8.77 -8.11
CA ILE A 48 3.35 10.00 -8.61
C ILE A 48 4.70 10.22 -7.94
N LYS A 49 4.76 10.00 -6.62
CA LYS A 49 5.98 10.20 -5.82
C LYS A 49 5.87 9.48 -4.48
N HIS A 50 6.99 9.32 -3.79
CA HIS A 50 7.04 8.69 -2.48
C HIS A 50 8.11 9.31 -1.59
N PHE A 51 7.93 9.20 -0.29
CA PHE A 51 8.92 9.57 0.72
C PHE A 51 9.40 8.34 1.46
N CYS A 52 10.71 8.23 1.63
CA CYS A 52 11.34 7.20 2.47
C CYS A 52 11.88 7.82 3.75
N LYS A 53 11.39 7.34 4.90
CA LYS A 53 11.85 7.76 6.22
C LYS A 53 13.31 7.40 6.47
N GLN A 54 13.78 6.25 5.97
CA GLN A 54 15.17 5.82 6.14
C GLN A 54 16.15 6.72 5.37
N CYS A 55 15.80 7.14 4.15
CA CYS A 55 16.60 8.10 3.39
C CYS A 55 16.34 9.55 3.83
N ASN A 56 15.26 9.80 4.58
CA ASN A 56 14.73 11.12 4.88
C ASN A 56 14.65 11.99 3.62
N SER A 57 14.12 11.42 2.54
CA SER A 57 14.10 12.03 1.21
C SER A 57 12.82 11.67 0.46
N GLU A 58 12.37 12.60 -0.38
CA GLU A 58 11.30 12.41 -1.36
C GLU A 58 11.89 12.00 -2.70
N PHE A 59 11.18 11.15 -3.42
CA PHE A 59 11.57 10.62 -4.72
C PHE A 59 10.38 10.69 -5.67
N ASP A 60 10.63 11.14 -6.89
CA ASP A 60 9.64 11.12 -7.96
C ASP A 60 9.44 9.70 -8.50
N GLY A 61 8.20 9.37 -8.84
CA GLY A 61 7.80 8.08 -9.39
C GLY A 61 7.48 6.99 -8.34
N PRO A 62 7.25 5.76 -8.82
CA PRO A 62 6.77 4.67 -7.99
C PRO A 62 7.81 4.14 -7.02
N THR A 63 7.33 3.53 -5.95
CA THR A 63 8.12 2.62 -5.12
C THR A 63 8.32 1.29 -5.84
N GLN A 64 9.33 0.52 -5.45
CA GLN A 64 9.41 -0.88 -5.85
C GLN A 64 8.38 -1.71 -5.09
N ILE A 65 7.92 -2.81 -5.68
CA ILE A 65 7.05 -3.78 -5.03
C ILE A 65 7.80 -5.09 -4.89
N GLN A 66 7.85 -5.60 -3.67
CA GLN A 66 8.38 -6.93 -3.37
C GLN A 66 7.23 -7.81 -2.88
N ILE A 67 6.91 -8.85 -3.66
CA ILE A 67 5.84 -9.81 -3.34
C ILE A 67 6.45 -10.92 -2.48
N GLU A 68 5.78 -11.30 -1.39
CA GLU A 68 6.19 -12.45 -0.57
C GLU A 68 5.85 -13.76 -1.30
N GLU A 69 6.76 -14.75 -1.23
CA GLU A 69 6.67 -16.01 -2.01
C GLU A 69 5.55 -16.97 -1.58
N SER A 70 4.83 -16.67 -0.50
CA SER A 70 3.80 -17.53 0.09
C SER A 70 2.38 -16.99 -0.15
N PRO A 71 1.83 -17.09 -1.38
CA PRO A 71 0.44 -16.76 -1.64
C PRO A 71 -0.49 -17.85 -1.10
N ASN A 72 -1.75 -17.48 -0.82
CA ASN A 72 -2.84 -18.37 -0.40
C ASN A 72 -2.73 -18.93 1.03
N GLU A 73 -2.34 -18.08 1.98
CA GLU A 73 -2.38 -18.43 3.39
C GLU A 73 -3.83 -18.36 3.92
N ALA A 74 -4.31 -19.44 4.53
CA ALA A 74 -5.62 -19.45 5.18
C ALA A 74 -5.52 -18.68 6.51
N VAL A 75 -6.18 -17.53 6.60
CA VAL A 75 -6.08 -16.63 7.75
C VAL A 75 -7.21 -16.86 8.76
N ALA A 76 -8.40 -17.17 8.24
CA ALA A 76 -9.59 -17.51 9.02
C ALA A 76 -10.56 -18.35 8.15
N ASP A 77 -11.59 -18.92 8.78
CA ASP A 77 -12.64 -19.63 8.04
C ASP A 77 -13.28 -18.72 6.98
N GLY A 78 -13.16 -19.13 5.72
CA GLY A 78 -13.65 -18.37 4.57
C GLY A 78 -12.83 -17.13 4.19
N LEU A 79 -11.64 -16.91 4.75
CA LEU A 79 -10.76 -15.79 4.39
C LEU A 79 -9.32 -16.26 4.10
N THR A 80 -8.91 -16.07 2.86
CA THR A 80 -7.59 -16.46 2.35
C THR A 80 -6.77 -15.22 1.98
N LEU A 81 -5.56 -15.10 2.49
CA LEU A 81 -4.58 -14.10 2.05
C LEU A 81 -3.93 -14.61 0.76
N ILE A 82 -4.38 -14.10 -0.38
CA ILE A 82 -3.93 -14.56 -1.69
C ILE A 82 -2.63 -13.87 -2.13
N GLU A 83 -2.37 -12.65 -1.67
CA GLU A 83 -1.13 -11.93 -1.94
C GLU A 83 -0.76 -11.01 -0.78
N ARG A 84 0.51 -11.02 -0.41
CA ARG A 84 1.12 -10.02 0.47
C ARG A 84 2.36 -9.45 -0.21
N GLY A 85 2.53 -8.15 -0.12
CA GLY A 85 3.71 -7.50 -0.62
C GLY A 85 4.05 -6.22 0.11
N GLN A 86 5.26 -5.72 -0.17
CA GLN A 86 5.83 -4.56 0.47
C GLN A 86 6.22 -3.53 -0.59
N TYR A 87 5.86 -2.28 -0.34
CA TYR A 87 6.35 -1.13 -1.08
C TYR A 87 7.72 -0.76 -0.51
N THR A 88 8.77 -0.82 -1.34
CA THR A 88 10.15 -0.59 -0.92
C THR A 88 10.74 0.62 -1.64
N CYS A 89 11.62 1.35 -0.93
CA CYS A 89 12.34 2.47 -1.51
C CYS A 89 13.36 1.97 -2.53
N HIS A 90 13.31 2.50 -3.75
CA HIS A 90 14.22 2.14 -4.84
C HIS A 90 15.71 2.42 -4.57
N LYS A 91 16.04 3.25 -3.58
CA LYS A 91 17.42 3.68 -3.27
C LYS A 91 18.07 2.81 -2.18
N CYS A 92 17.32 2.46 -1.14
CA CYS A 92 17.85 1.79 0.05
C CYS A 92 17.14 0.48 0.38
N ASN A 93 16.17 0.06 -0.44
CA ASN A 93 15.34 -1.14 -0.27
C ASN A 93 14.57 -1.20 1.06
N SER A 94 14.48 -0.08 1.79
CA SER A 94 13.72 -0.02 3.04
C SER A 94 12.23 -0.03 2.76
N ILE A 95 11.47 -0.70 3.64
CA ILE A 95 10.02 -0.82 3.54
C ILE A 95 9.37 0.55 3.83
N ILE A 96 8.54 1.02 2.91
CA ILE A 96 7.70 2.22 3.05
C ILE A 96 6.34 1.84 3.62
N GLY A 97 5.76 0.74 3.14
CA GLY A 97 4.49 0.20 3.62
C GLY A 97 4.24 -1.20 3.09
N GLU A 98 3.17 -1.83 3.56
CA GLU A 98 2.75 -3.16 3.13
C GLU A 98 1.33 -3.11 2.56
N TYR A 99 1.00 -4.06 1.69
CA TYR A 99 -0.37 -4.31 1.24
C TYR A 99 -0.70 -5.80 1.39
N ARG A 100 -2.00 -6.08 1.48
CA ARG A 100 -2.54 -7.45 1.57
C ARG A 100 -3.78 -7.55 0.70
N VAL A 101 -3.89 -8.65 -0.02
CA VAL A 101 -5.05 -8.96 -0.86
C VAL A 101 -5.71 -10.19 -0.29
N PHE A 102 -6.97 -10.05 0.12
CA PHE A 102 -7.74 -11.13 0.71
C PHE A 102 -8.84 -11.57 -0.25
N GLN A 103 -9.02 -12.88 -0.34
CA GLN A 103 -10.17 -13.49 -1.00
C GLN A 103 -11.09 -14.08 0.06
N LYS A 104 -12.36 -13.67 0.03
CA LYS A 104 -13.41 -14.36 0.78
C LYS A 104 -13.89 -15.55 -0.03
N SER A 105 -13.96 -16.70 0.61
CA SER A 105 -14.58 -17.90 0.06
C SER A 105 -16.05 -17.85 0.48
N GLU A 106 -16.97 -17.81 -0.49
CA GLU A 106 -18.42 -17.96 -0.25
C GLU A 106 -18.78 -19.37 0.23
#